data_AF-A0AAD2SUS5-F1
#
_entry.id   AF-A0AAD2SUS5-F1
#
_cell.length_a   1.000
_cell.length_b   1.000
_cell.length_c   1.000
_cell.angle_alpha   90.00
_cell.angle_beta   90.00
_cell.angle_gamma   90.00
#
_symmetry.space_group_name_H-M   'P 1'
#
loop_
_entity.id
_entity.type
_entity.pdbx_description
1 polymer ?
#
loop_
_entity_poly.entity_id
_entity_poly.type
_entity_poly.pdbx_seq_one_letter_code
_entity_poly.pdbx_strand_id
1 'polypeptide(L)'
;MKQEKLIGLKISNLRHAEFTQFITRFLDDVEKEALDFKNEDVITALVKKIKSALPAYQASLGQIRASEKSASISAADELRDADLQALRDALKPYRAAKREEEKAAYASLKRLFDQYKDAHQKHYEEETALVVSLLDKLKTAPYKEQVGTLALGKFVENLTESHSAFEQLFASRSQEKLQKVSYDVKRLRKEVATPYQQLADYVVILHQVKDDGFYATFLSVLNNSRKHYADVLARRKGKEPKAEAGKVAEIS
;
A
#
# COMPACT_ATOMS: atom_id res chain seq x y z
N MET A 1 40.94 -23.85 -9.63
CA MET A 1 40.20 -22.56 -9.52
C MET A 1 39.02 -22.77 -8.57
N LYS A 2 38.66 -21.80 -7.73
CA LYS A 2 37.43 -21.90 -6.92
C LYS A 2 36.24 -21.77 -7.87
N GLN A 3 35.42 -22.81 -8.01
CA GLN A 3 34.15 -22.73 -8.74
C GLN A 3 33.24 -21.70 -8.08
N GLU A 4 32.61 -20.86 -8.90
CA GLU A 4 31.63 -19.88 -8.43
C GLU A 4 30.43 -20.61 -7.81
N LYS A 5 29.88 -20.07 -6.72
CA LYS A 5 28.72 -20.67 -6.04
C LYS A 5 27.49 -19.79 -6.22
N LEU A 6 26.31 -20.42 -6.21
CA LEU A 6 25.05 -19.69 -6.21
C LEU A 6 24.91 -18.85 -4.95
N ILE A 7 24.58 -17.56 -5.12
CA ILE A 7 24.36 -16.65 -4.01
C ILE A 7 23.06 -17.01 -3.28
N GLY A 8 23.16 -17.14 -1.95
CA GLY A 8 22.03 -17.47 -1.09
C GLY A 8 20.99 -16.35 -1.06
N LEU A 9 19.76 -16.67 -1.47
CA LEU A 9 18.63 -15.75 -1.43
C LEU A 9 17.36 -16.51 -1.04
N LYS A 10 16.73 -16.10 0.08
CA LYS A 10 15.40 -16.60 0.45
C LYS A 10 14.33 -15.82 -0.30
N ILE A 11 13.98 -16.28 -1.50
CA ILE A 11 13.01 -15.65 -2.42
C ILE A 11 11.64 -15.46 -1.75
N SER A 12 11.27 -16.34 -0.82
CA SER A 12 10.06 -16.23 0.02
C SER A 12 9.98 -14.94 0.83
N ASN A 13 11.12 -14.34 1.18
CA ASN A 13 11.19 -13.15 2.03
C ASN A 13 11.12 -11.85 1.21
N LEU A 14 11.10 -11.93 -0.12
CA LEU A 14 10.91 -10.77 -0.98
C LEU A 14 9.44 -10.31 -0.92
N ARG A 15 9.21 -9.01 -0.81
CA ARG A 15 7.87 -8.43 -0.99
C ARG A 15 7.40 -8.65 -2.43
N HIS A 16 6.11 -8.53 -2.69
CA HIS A 16 5.55 -8.79 -4.04
C HIS A 16 6.26 -8.00 -5.15
N ALA A 17 6.46 -6.70 -4.94
CA ALA A 17 7.18 -5.85 -5.89
C ALA A 17 8.66 -6.21 -6.04
N GLU A 18 9.33 -6.60 -4.95
CA GLU A 18 10.72 -7.04 -4.96
C GLU A 18 10.90 -8.34 -5.74
N PHE A 19 9.99 -9.29 -5.54
CA PHE A 19 10.00 -10.55 -6.27
C PHE A 19 9.75 -10.35 -7.76
N THR A 20 8.79 -9.49 -8.14
CA THR A 20 8.56 -9.13 -9.55
C THR A 20 9.83 -8.55 -10.17
N GLN A 21 10.40 -7.53 -9.55
CA GLN A 21 11.57 -6.85 -10.11
C GLN A 21 12.81 -7.76 -10.13
N PHE A 22 12.94 -8.65 -9.14
CA PHE A 22 13.97 -9.69 -9.13
C PHE A 22 13.89 -10.60 -10.36
N ILE A 23 12.71 -11.14 -10.65
CA ILE A 23 12.50 -12.02 -11.82
C ILE A 23 12.67 -11.23 -13.13
N THR A 24 12.14 -10.01 -13.22
CA THR A 24 12.32 -9.16 -14.41
C THR A 24 13.79 -8.89 -14.69
N ARG A 25 14.58 -8.47 -13.68
CA ARG A 25 16.02 -8.25 -13.87
C ARG A 25 16.76 -9.50 -14.30
N PHE A 26 16.41 -10.65 -13.71
CA PHE A 26 16.99 -11.91 -14.15
C PHE A 26 16.70 -12.18 -15.64
N LEU A 27 15.46 -12.01 -16.10
CA LEU A 27 15.10 -12.22 -17.50
C LEU A 27 15.78 -11.21 -18.43
N ASP A 28 15.87 -9.94 -18.01
CA ASP A 28 16.56 -8.89 -18.76
C ASP A 28 18.05 -9.21 -18.90
N ASP A 29 18.69 -9.71 -17.85
CA ASP A 29 20.11 -10.08 -17.87
C ASP A 29 20.34 -11.32 -18.76
N VAL A 30 19.43 -12.30 -18.75
CA VAL A 30 19.47 -13.44 -19.69
C VAL A 30 19.41 -12.95 -21.15
N GLU A 31 18.59 -11.95 -21.44
CA GLU A 31 18.47 -11.37 -22.78
C GLU A 31 19.69 -10.53 -23.17
N LYS A 32 20.20 -9.69 -22.26
CA LYS A 32 21.37 -8.83 -22.48
C LYS A 32 22.65 -9.63 -22.73
N GLU A 33 22.84 -10.70 -21.97
CA GLU A 33 23.98 -11.61 -22.15
C GLU A 33 23.83 -12.53 -23.37
N ALA A 34 22.70 -12.45 -24.07
CA ALA A 34 22.40 -13.20 -25.29
C ALA A 34 22.68 -14.71 -25.15
N LEU A 35 22.37 -15.29 -23.99
CA LEU A 35 22.66 -16.68 -23.68
C LEU A 35 21.97 -17.60 -24.70
N ASP A 36 22.75 -18.37 -25.46
CA ASP A 36 22.21 -19.32 -26.42
C ASP A 36 21.97 -20.69 -25.76
N PHE A 37 20.78 -20.85 -25.21
CA PHE A 37 20.31 -22.10 -24.60
C PHE A 37 19.29 -22.84 -25.46
N LYS A 38 19.22 -22.55 -26.78
CA LYS A 38 18.22 -23.17 -27.68
C LYS A 38 18.33 -24.69 -27.76
N ASN A 39 19.53 -25.23 -27.55
CA ASN A 39 19.80 -26.67 -27.54
C ASN A 39 19.74 -27.28 -26.11
N GLU A 40 19.40 -26.47 -25.10
CA GLU A 40 19.22 -26.90 -23.72
C GLU A 40 17.73 -26.99 -23.39
N ASP A 41 17.12 -28.13 -23.69
CA ASP A 41 15.66 -28.34 -23.59
C ASP A 41 15.09 -27.96 -22.22
N VAL A 42 15.78 -28.36 -21.14
CA VAL A 42 15.36 -28.10 -19.76
C VAL A 42 15.42 -26.61 -19.43
N ILE A 43 16.51 -25.94 -19.78
CA ILE A 43 16.69 -24.49 -19.55
C ILE A 43 15.65 -23.71 -20.36
N THR A 44 15.50 -24.04 -21.64
CA THR A 44 14.50 -23.43 -22.54
C THR A 44 13.09 -23.58 -21.96
N ALA A 45 12.71 -24.77 -21.52
CA ALA A 45 11.39 -25.02 -20.95
C ALA A 45 11.14 -24.22 -19.66
N LEU A 46 12.12 -24.14 -18.76
CA LEU A 46 11.99 -23.42 -17.49
C LEU A 46 11.94 -21.90 -17.70
N VAL A 47 12.82 -21.34 -18.53
CA VAL A 47 12.79 -19.90 -18.89
C VAL A 47 11.46 -19.54 -19.54
N LYS A 48 10.95 -20.38 -20.45
CA LYS A 48 9.63 -20.19 -21.07
C LYS A 48 8.51 -20.18 -20.03
N LYS A 49 8.50 -21.12 -19.08
CA LYS A 49 7.50 -21.15 -17.99
C LYS A 49 7.54 -19.86 -17.14
N ILE A 50 8.72 -19.38 -16.77
CA ILE A 50 8.89 -18.13 -16.02
C ILE A 50 8.33 -16.95 -16.82
N LYS A 51 8.73 -16.82 -18.09
CA LYS A 51 8.27 -15.74 -18.99
C LYS A 51 6.75 -15.76 -19.19
N SER A 52 6.15 -16.94 -19.33
CA SER A 52 4.70 -17.07 -19.51
C SER A 52 3.89 -16.80 -18.23
N ALA A 53 4.41 -17.15 -17.05
CA ALA A 53 3.71 -16.96 -15.78
C ALA A 53 3.84 -15.52 -15.23
N LEU A 54 4.93 -14.81 -15.54
CA LEU A 54 5.23 -13.50 -14.96
C LEU A 54 4.15 -12.43 -15.24
N PRO A 55 3.58 -12.28 -16.45
CA PRO A 55 2.57 -11.25 -16.73
C PRO A 55 1.30 -11.40 -15.87
N ALA A 56 0.80 -12.63 -15.69
CA ALA A 56 -0.39 -12.88 -14.87
C ALA A 56 -0.12 -12.55 -13.39
N TYR A 57 1.05 -12.89 -12.87
CA TYR A 57 1.45 -12.50 -11.53
C TYR A 57 1.59 -10.97 -11.39
N GLN A 58 2.20 -10.28 -12.36
CA GLN A 58 2.29 -8.82 -12.37
C GLN A 58 0.91 -8.14 -12.37
N ALA A 59 -0.01 -8.60 -13.21
CA ALA A 59 -1.38 -8.10 -13.25
C ALA A 59 -2.10 -8.30 -11.90
N SER A 60 -1.86 -9.44 -11.23
CA SER A 60 -2.45 -9.71 -9.91
C SER A 60 -2.03 -8.72 -8.83
N LEU A 61 -0.85 -8.10 -8.95
CA LEU A 61 -0.41 -7.07 -8.00
C LEU A 61 -1.19 -5.76 -8.16
N GLY A 62 -1.76 -5.51 -9.34
CA GLY A 62 -2.69 -4.40 -9.56
C GLY A 62 -3.95 -4.54 -8.70
N GLN A 63 -4.50 -5.75 -8.59
CA GLN A 63 -5.64 -6.03 -7.71
C GLN A 63 -5.34 -5.76 -6.23
N ILE A 64 -4.16 -6.15 -5.75
CA ILE A 64 -3.76 -5.90 -4.35
C ILE A 64 -3.74 -4.40 -4.08
N ARG A 65 -3.10 -3.61 -4.96
CA ARG A 65 -3.03 -2.15 -4.83
C ARG A 65 -4.41 -1.51 -4.84
N ALA A 66 -5.27 -1.93 -5.76
CA ALA A 66 -6.65 -1.43 -5.85
C ALA A 66 -7.48 -1.76 -4.59
N SER A 67 -7.26 -2.94 -4.00
CA SER A 67 -7.90 -3.36 -2.75
C SER A 67 -7.40 -2.56 -1.55
N GLU A 68 -6.09 -2.40 -1.40
CA GLU A 68 -5.49 -1.58 -0.34
C GLU A 68 -5.98 -0.14 -0.42
N LYS A 69 -6.01 0.44 -1.62
CA LYS A 69 -6.50 1.80 -1.85
C LYS A 69 -7.99 1.94 -1.54
N SER A 70 -8.80 0.94 -1.90
CA SER A 70 -10.23 0.93 -1.56
C SER A 70 -10.44 0.87 -0.04
N ALA A 71 -9.64 0.07 0.68
CA ALA A 71 -9.68 0.03 2.14
C ALA A 71 -9.25 1.36 2.76
N SER A 72 -8.19 2.00 2.25
CA SER A 72 -7.75 3.32 2.72
C SER A 72 -8.80 4.40 2.51
N ILE A 73 -9.52 4.40 1.38
CA ILE A 73 -10.61 5.35 1.11
C ILE A 73 -11.76 5.13 2.09
N SER A 74 -12.15 3.87 2.33
CA SER A 74 -13.18 3.53 3.31
C SER A 74 -12.81 4.01 4.72
N ALA A 75 -11.57 3.78 5.15
CA ALA A 75 -11.12 4.22 6.48
C ALA A 75 -11.07 5.75 6.61
N ALA A 76 -10.68 6.46 5.54
CA ALA A 76 -10.68 7.93 5.54
C ALA A 76 -12.09 8.51 5.59
N ASP A 77 -13.04 7.86 4.90
CA ASP A 77 -14.46 8.19 4.94
C ASP A 77 -15.06 7.98 6.34
N GLU A 78 -14.78 6.82 6.97
CA GLU A 78 -15.20 6.54 8.35
C GLU A 78 -14.68 7.58 9.35
N LEU A 79 -13.44 8.07 9.17
CA LEU A 79 -12.89 9.13 10.00
C LEU A 79 -13.58 10.48 9.76
N ARG A 80 -13.85 10.82 8.50
CA ARG A 80 -14.61 12.03 8.13
C ARG A 80 -16.00 12.02 8.74
N ASP A 81 -16.69 10.90 8.67
CA ASP A 81 -17.99 10.69 9.31
C ASP A 81 -17.93 10.84 10.82
N ALA A 82 -16.91 10.26 11.45
CA ALA A 82 -16.71 10.37 12.89
C ALA A 82 -16.46 11.84 13.33
N ASP A 83 -15.66 12.60 12.58
CA ASP A 83 -15.41 14.02 12.87
C ASP A 83 -16.66 14.89 12.63
N LEU A 84 -17.42 14.59 11.58
CA LEU A 84 -18.70 15.25 11.33
C LEU A 84 -19.70 15.01 12.48
N GLN A 85 -19.75 13.77 12.98
CA GLN A 85 -20.55 13.40 14.13
C GLN A 85 -20.04 14.06 15.42
N ALA A 86 -18.72 14.10 15.64
CA ALA A 86 -18.10 14.76 16.78
C ALA A 86 -18.42 16.26 16.82
N LEU A 87 -18.38 16.94 15.67
CA LEU A 87 -18.76 18.34 15.55
C LEU A 87 -20.25 18.56 15.92
N ARG A 88 -21.15 17.66 15.49
CA ARG A 88 -22.57 17.72 15.92
C ARG A 88 -22.74 17.47 17.40
N ASP A 89 -22.00 16.52 17.95
CA ASP A 89 -22.08 16.17 19.37
C ASP A 89 -21.53 17.28 20.26
N ALA A 90 -20.53 18.02 19.79
CA ALA A 90 -19.99 19.19 20.46
C ALA A 90 -21.02 20.32 20.65
N LEU A 91 -22.10 20.36 19.87
CA LEU A 91 -23.21 21.31 20.10
C LEU A 91 -24.09 20.91 21.28
N LYS A 92 -24.20 19.63 21.63
CA LYS A 92 -25.19 19.12 22.60
C LYS A 92 -25.11 19.80 23.98
N PRO A 93 -23.93 20.08 24.57
CA PRO A 93 -23.83 20.75 25.87
C PRO A 93 -24.51 22.13 25.90
N TYR A 94 -24.55 22.84 24.78
CA TYR A 94 -25.10 24.19 24.70
C TYR A 94 -26.63 24.24 24.60
N ARG A 95 -27.31 23.08 24.55
CA ARG A 95 -28.78 22.99 24.58
C ARG A 95 -29.39 23.64 25.84
N ALA A 96 -28.68 23.56 26.95
CA ALA A 96 -29.08 24.13 28.24
C ALA A 96 -28.07 25.20 28.71
N ALA A 97 -27.44 25.91 27.76
CA ALA A 97 -26.50 26.98 28.08
C ALA A 97 -27.14 28.03 29.01
N LYS A 98 -26.36 28.58 29.93
CA LYS A 98 -26.84 29.59 30.89
C LYS A 98 -26.87 30.99 30.28
N ARG A 99 -25.96 31.27 29.35
CA ARG A 99 -25.79 32.57 28.70
C ARG A 99 -26.69 32.69 27.48
N GLU A 100 -27.31 33.84 27.27
CA GLU A 100 -28.24 34.05 26.16
C GLU A 100 -27.52 34.04 24.81
N GLU A 101 -26.29 34.55 24.73
CA GLU A 101 -25.46 34.51 23.53
C GLU A 101 -25.14 33.07 23.09
N GLU A 102 -24.86 32.17 24.04
CA GLU A 102 -24.60 30.76 23.78
C GLU A 102 -25.88 30.03 23.33
N LYS A 103 -27.04 30.33 23.94
CA LYS A 103 -28.34 29.78 23.51
C LYS A 103 -28.69 30.20 22.09
N ALA A 104 -28.50 31.47 21.75
CA ALA A 104 -28.76 32.01 20.42
C ALA A 104 -27.84 31.38 19.37
N ALA A 105 -26.54 31.29 19.66
CA ALA A 105 -25.56 30.62 18.82
C ALA A 105 -25.91 29.14 18.61
N TYR A 106 -26.26 28.42 19.68
CA TYR A 106 -26.70 27.01 19.60
C TYR A 106 -27.93 26.85 18.71
N ALA A 107 -28.97 27.64 18.91
CA ALA A 107 -30.20 27.52 18.12
C ALA A 107 -29.96 27.80 16.64
N SER A 108 -29.10 28.78 16.33
CA SER A 108 -28.68 29.11 14.96
C SER A 108 -27.90 27.96 14.31
N LEU A 109 -26.81 27.51 14.95
CA LEU A 109 -25.98 26.43 14.42
C LEU A 109 -26.77 25.13 14.32
N LYS A 110 -27.62 24.80 15.30
CA LYS A 110 -28.46 23.59 15.23
C LYS A 110 -29.31 23.57 13.95
N ARG A 111 -29.97 24.68 13.59
CA ARG A 111 -30.75 24.79 12.34
C ARG A 111 -29.88 24.62 11.10
N LEU A 112 -28.62 25.06 11.14
CA LEU A 112 -27.65 24.81 10.08
C LEU A 112 -27.36 23.30 9.98
N PHE A 113 -26.92 22.67 11.07
CA PHE A 113 -26.55 21.24 11.08
C PHE A 113 -27.73 20.32 10.72
N ASP A 114 -28.97 20.68 11.07
CA ASP A 114 -30.17 19.93 10.71
C ASP A 114 -30.36 19.80 9.18
N GLN A 115 -29.83 20.74 8.37
CA GLN A 115 -29.84 20.68 6.90
C GLN A 115 -28.88 19.62 6.34
N TYR A 116 -27.91 19.17 7.13
CA TYR A 116 -26.85 18.25 6.72
C TYR A 116 -26.91 16.90 7.44
N LYS A 117 -27.95 16.65 8.25
CA LYS A 117 -28.03 15.52 9.20
C LYS A 117 -27.76 14.13 8.57
N ASP A 118 -28.12 13.95 7.29
CA ASP A 118 -28.01 12.68 6.58
C ASP A 118 -26.79 12.63 5.65
N ALA A 119 -25.85 13.58 5.76
CA ALA A 119 -24.68 13.66 4.85
C ALA A 119 -23.86 12.36 4.84
N HIS A 120 -23.55 11.79 6.01
CA HIS A 120 -22.83 10.52 6.19
C HIS A 120 -23.52 9.29 5.58
N GLN A 121 -24.79 9.40 5.19
CA GLN A 121 -25.54 8.30 4.58
C GLN A 121 -25.53 8.39 3.05
N LYS A 122 -24.92 9.44 2.50
CA LYS A 122 -24.86 9.68 1.06
C LYS A 122 -23.68 8.93 0.46
N HIS A 123 -23.71 8.81 -0.86
CA HIS A 123 -22.54 8.35 -1.58
C HIS A 123 -21.46 9.43 -1.54
N TYR A 124 -20.20 9.00 -1.68
CA TYR A 124 -19.01 9.83 -1.48
C TYR A 124 -19.07 11.21 -2.14
N GLU A 125 -19.48 11.30 -3.41
CA GLU A 125 -19.54 12.56 -4.13
C GLU A 125 -20.60 13.53 -3.55
N GLU A 126 -21.78 13.02 -3.19
CA GLU A 126 -22.84 13.82 -2.57
C GLU A 126 -22.50 14.21 -1.13
N GLU A 127 -21.92 13.30 -0.35
CA GLU A 127 -21.42 13.64 0.99
C GLU A 127 -20.34 14.72 0.92
N THR A 128 -19.36 14.58 0.02
CA THR A 128 -18.33 15.59 -0.23
C THR A 128 -18.95 16.96 -0.51
N ALA A 129 -19.93 17.04 -1.41
CA ALA A 129 -20.60 18.31 -1.71
C ALA A 129 -21.30 18.91 -0.48
N LEU A 130 -21.92 18.08 0.35
CA LEU A 130 -22.56 18.50 1.59
C LEU A 130 -21.55 18.97 2.64
N VAL A 131 -20.45 18.26 2.85
CA VAL A 131 -19.40 18.63 3.81
C VAL A 131 -18.70 19.91 3.38
N VAL A 132 -18.37 20.08 2.10
CA VAL A 132 -17.81 21.33 1.56
C VAL A 132 -18.77 22.50 1.82
N SER A 133 -20.04 22.33 1.46
CA SER A 133 -21.06 23.36 1.69
C SER A 133 -21.20 23.74 3.16
N LEU A 134 -21.17 22.77 4.07
CA LEU A 134 -21.21 23.00 5.51
C LEU A 134 -19.97 23.78 5.98
N LEU A 135 -18.76 23.31 5.64
CA LEU A 135 -17.51 23.96 6.03
C LEU A 135 -17.41 25.40 5.51
N ASP A 136 -17.89 25.65 4.29
CA ASP A 136 -17.90 27.01 3.73
C ASP A 136 -18.90 27.92 4.44
N LYS A 137 -20.09 27.42 4.82
CA LYS A 137 -21.02 28.18 5.66
C LYS A 137 -20.43 28.47 7.04
N LEU A 138 -19.72 27.53 7.65
CA LEU A 138 -19.08 27.72 8.97
C LEU A 138 -17.96 28.78 8.94
N LYS A 139 -17.41 29.12 7.77
CA LYS A 139 -16.41 30.19 7.59
C LYS A 139 -17.02 31.57 7.44
N THR A 140 -18.33 31.71 7.24
CA THR A 140 -18.99 33.01 7.00
C THR A 140 -19.81 33.46 8.20
N ALA A 141 -20.05 34.77 8.31
CA ALA A 141 -20.96 35.32 9.31
C ALA A 141 -22.41 34.90 9.00
N PRO A 142 -23.24 34.60 10.01
CA PRO A 142 -22.95 34.70 11.44
C PRO A 142 -22.28 33.44 12.04
N TYR A 143 -22.16 32.34 11.28
CA TYR A 143 -21.75 31.04 11.81
C TYR A 143 -20.31 31.01 12.32
N LYS A 144 -19.39 31.71 11.66
CA LYS A 144 -17.99 31.82 12.11
C LYS A 144 -17.87 32.37 13.52
N GLU A 145 -18.63 33.42 13.82
CA GLU A 145 -18.64 34.04 15.15
C GLU A 145 -19.28 33.11 16.18
N GLN A 146 -20.39 32.45 15.81
CA GLN A 146 -21.10 31.49 16.66
C GLN A 146 -20.24 30.25 16.99
N VAL A 147 -19.45 29.75 16.04
CA VAL A 147 -18.45 28.69 16.27
C VAL A 147 -17.43 29.14 17.32
N GLY A 148 -17.01 30.39 17.28
CA GLY A 148 -16.15 31.01 18.30
C GLY A 148 -16.83 31.10 19.66
N THR A 149 -18.06 31.61 19.72
CA THR A 149 -18.87 31.72 20.95
C THR A 149 -19.04 30.38 21.66
N LEU A 150 -19.21 29.30 20.89
CA LEU A 150 -19.38 27.94 21.43
C LEU A 150 -18.06 27.14 21.50
N ALA A 151 -16.91 27.78 21.28
CA ALA A 151 -15.60 27.14 21.31
C ALA A 151 -15.48 25.85 20.45
N LEU A 152 -16.16 25.82 19.30
CA LEU A 152 -16.24 24.64 18.43
C LEU A 152 -15.09 24.54 17.40
N GLY A 153 -14.16 25.51 17.38
CA GLY A 153 -13.12 25.64 16.35
C GLY A 153 -12.34 24.35 16.08
N LYS A 154 -11.89 23.66 17.14
CA LYS A 154 -11.15 22.39 17.02
C LYS A 154 -11.91 21.31 16.24
N PHE A 155 -13.23 21.22 16.42
CA PHE A 155 -14.05 20.22 15.72
C PHE A 155 -14.23 20.56 14.24
N VAL A 156 -14.29 21.86 13.90
CA VAL A 156 -14.33 22.33 12.51
C VAL A 156 -12.98 22.08 11.82
N GLU A 157 -11.87 22.27 12.53
CA GLU A 157 -10.52 21.97 12.05
C GLU A 157 -10.35 20.47 11.78
N ASN A 158 -10.68 19.61 12.74
CA ASN A 158 -10.63 18.15 12.57
C ASN A 158 -11.42 17.69 11.32
N LEU A 159 -12.67 18.14 11.17
CA LEU A 159 -13.50 17.80 10.00
C LEU A 159 -12.87 18.32 8.69
N THR A 160 -12.23 19.49 8.71
CA THR A 160 -11.54 20.03 7.53
C THR A 160 -10.35 19.16 7.14
N GLU A 161 -9.58 18.70 8.12
CA GLU A 161 -8.42 17.83 7.92
C GLU A 161 -8.83 16.45 7.39
N SER A 162 -9.79 15.78 8.04
CA SER A 162 -10.27 14.47 7.61
C SER A 162 -10.97 14.52 6.24
N HIS A 163 -11.73 15.59 5.96
CA HIS A 163 -12.29 15.83 4.63
C HIS A 163 -11.19 15.99 3.56
N SER A 164 -10.15 16.78 3.82
CA SER A 164 -9.04 16.96 2.87
C SER A 164 -8.28 15.64 2.62
N ALA A 165 -8.06 14.84 3.66
CA ALA A 165 -7.43 13.53 3.55
C ALA A 165 -8.26 12.57 2.70
N PHE A 166 -9.58 12.55 2.89
CA PHE A 166 -10.50 11.78 2.06
C PHE A 166 -10.41 12.19 0.58
N GLU A 167 -10.52 13.49 0.28
CA GLU A 167 -10.50 14.00 -1.10
C GLU A 167 -9.20 13.66 -1.83
N GLN A 168 -8.06 13.74 -1.16
CA GLN A 168 -6.76 13.34 -1.72
C GLN A 168 -6.74 11.86 -2.12
N LEU A 169 -7.27 10.98 -1.27
CA LEU A 169 -7.36 9.55 -1.55
C LEU A 169 -8.41 9.25 -2.63
N PHE A 170 -9.57 9.89 -2.57
CA PHE A 170 -10.68 9.65 -3.48
C PHE A 170 -10.37 10.11 -4.91
N ALA A 171 -9.75 11.28 -5.09
CA ALA A 171 -9.31 11.76 -6.40
C ALA A 171 -8.36 10.78 -7.09
N SER A 172 -7.50 10.11 -6.32
CA SER A 172 -6.57 9.11 -6.87
C SER A 172 -7.26 7.84 -7.38
N ARG A 173 -8.50 7.52 -6.95
CA ARG A 173 -9.26 6.32 -7.34
C ARG A 173 -9.79 6.37 -8.77
N SER A 174 -10.06 7.58 -9.31
CA SER A 174 -10.74 7.77 -10.60
C SER A 174 -9.98 7.20 -11.81
N GLN A 175 -8.72 6.81 -11.64
CA GLN A 175 -7.86 6.26 -12.71
C GLN A 175 -7.85 4.73 -12.80
N GLU A 176 -8.42 3.99 -11.83
CA GLU A 176 -8.20 2.53 -11.69
C GLU A 176 -9.43 1.66 -11.98
N LYS A 177 -10.57 2.23 -12.42
CA LYS A 177 -11.82 1.49 -12.73
C LYS A 177 -11.71 0.65 -14.02
N LEU A 178 -10.70 -0.19 -14.19
CA LEU A 178 -10.64 -1.17 -15.28
C LEU A 178 -10.18 -2.54 -14.76
N GLN A 179 -11.12 -3.49 -14.80
CA GLN A 179 -11.00 -4.94 -14.63
C GLN A 179 -11.04 -5.51 -13.20
N LYS A 180 -12.22 -5.98 -12.80
CA LYS A 180 -12.44 -6.88 -11.67
C LYS A 180 -12.09 -8.32 -12.08
N VAL A 181 -10.80 -8.61 -12.23
CA VAL A 181 -10.29 -9.99 -12.33
C VAL A 181 -9.77 -10.37 -10.95
N SER A 182 -10.33 -11.41 -10.34
CA SER A 182 -9.82 -11.96 -9.08
C SER A 182 -8.70 -12.95 -9.38
N TYR A 183 -7.50 -12.64 -8.92
CA TYR A 183 -6.31 -13.47 -9.07
C TYR A 183 -5.98 -14.20 -7.77
N ASP A 184 -5.61 -15.48 -7.87
CA ASP A 184 -4.93 -16.18 -6.78
C ASP A 184 -3.44 -15.80 -6.79
N VAL A 185 -3.12 -14.69 -6.12
CA VAL A 185 -1.76 -14.13 -6.07
C VAL A 185 -0.75 -15.14 -5.52
N LYS A 186 -1.14 -15.98 -4.55
CA LYS A 186 -0.24 -16.99 -3.94
C LYS A 186 0.10 -18.07 -4.95
N ARG A 187 -0.91 -18.59 -5.66
CA ARG A 187 -0.71 -19.56 -6.73
C ARG A 187 0.15 -18.99 -7.86
N LEU A 188 -0.17 -17.80 -8.36
CA LEU A 188 0.58 -17.16 -9.44
C LEU A 188 2.04 -16.88 -9.05
N ARG A 189 2.29 -16.46 -7.79
CA ARG A 189 3.66 -16.30 -7.29
C ARG A 189 4.44 -17.61 -7.34
N LYS A 190 3.79 -18.72 -6.97
CA LYS A 190 4.40 -20.06 -7.01
C LYS A 190 4.69 -20.51 -8.44
N GLU A 191 3.79 -20.23 -9.38
CA GLU A 191 3.96 -20.53 -10.81
C GLU A 191 5.18 -19.84 -11.43
N VAL A 192 5.61 -18.69 -10.89
CA VAL A 192 6.87 -18.02 -11.27
C VAL A 192 8.07 -18.55 -10.45
N ALA A 193 7.91 -18.66 -9.13
CA ALA A 193 9.01 -18.98 -8.22
C ALA A 193 9.55 -20.41 -8.38
N THR A 194 8.67 -21.39 -8.57
CA THR A 194 9.06 -22.80 -8.72
C THR A 194 9.95 -23.05 -9.93
N PRO A 195 9.59 -22.65 -11.17
CA PRO A 195 10.46 -22.86 -12.32
C PRO A 195 11.76 -22.05 -12.24
N TYR A 196 11.75 -20.86 -11.62
CA TYR A 196 12.99 -20.12 -11.36
C TYR A 196 13.94 -20.87 -10.41
N GLN A 197 13.41 -21.42 -9.31
CA GLN A 197 14.23 -22.19 -8.37
C GLN A 197 14.79 -23.47 -9.03
N GLN A 198 13.95 -24.20 -9.78
CA GLN A 198 14.37 -25.37 -10.55
C GLN A 198 15.48 -25.03 -11.56
N LEU A 199 15.36 -23.88 -12.24
CA LEU A 199 16.37 -23.41 -13.19
C LEU A 199 17.70 -23.13 -12.50
N ALA A 200 17.66 -22.41 -11.36
CA ALA A 200 18.86 -22.11 -10.59
C ALA A 200 19.55 -23.39 -10.10
N ASP A 201 18.79 -24.34 -9.56
CA ASP A 201 19.32 -25.62 -9.07
C ASP A 201 19.92 -26.45 -10.22
N TYR A 202 19.24 -26.49 -11.36
CA TYR A 202 19.71 -27.21 -12.55
C TYR A 202 21.04 -26.65 -13.09
N VAL A 203 21.14 -25.32 -13.21
CA VAL A 203 22.37 -24.66 -13.68
C VAL A 203 23.53 -24.89 -12.72
N VAL A 204 23.28 -24.84 -11.40
CA VAL A 204 24.31 -25.14 -10.39
C VAL A 204 24.84 -26.55 -10.52
N ILE A 205 23.95 -27.53 -10.69
CA ILE A 205 24.34 -28.93 -10.88
C ILE A 205 25.21 -29.05 -12.14
N LEU A 206 24.75 -28.50 -13.27
CA LEU A 206 25.48 -28.60 -14.54
C LEU A 206 26.85 -27.89 -14.49
N HIS A 207 26.95 -26.73 -13.84
CA HIS A 207 28.23 -26.04 -13.65
C HIS A 207 29.23 -26.87 -12.81
N GLN A 208 28.75 -27.72 -11.89
CA GLN A 208 29.61 -28.59 -11.09
C GLN A 208 30.07 -29.82 -11.86
N VAL A 209 29.22 -30.38 -12.72
CA VAL A 209 29.48 -31.67 -13.39
C VAL A 209 30.04 -31.53 -14.81
N LYS A 210 29.81 -30.40 -15.48
CA LYS A 210 30.29 -30.13 -16.84
C LYS A 210 31.35 -29.04 -16.80
N ASP A 211 32.48 -29.28 -17.47
CA ASP A 211 33.52 -28.27 -17.72
C ASP A 211 33.16 -27.45 -18.97
N ASP A 212 32.12 -26.63 -18.83
CA ASP A 212 31.57 -25.81 -19.91
C ASP A 212 31.35 -24.36 -19.41
N GLY A 213 31.97 -23.42 -20.11
CA GLY A 213 31.90 -21.98 -19.83
C GLY A 213 30.49 -21.42 -19.92
N PHE A 214 29.59 -22.05 -20.69
CA PHE A 214 28.19 -21.65 -20.79
C PHE A 214 27.50 -21.64 -19.42
N TYR A 215 27.64 -22.71 -18.62
CA TYR A 215 27.00 -22.79 -17.31
C TYR A 215 27.64 -21.86 -16.28
N ALA A 216 28.94 -21.55 -16.42
CA ALA A 216 29.59 -20.54 -15.61
C ALA A 216 28.99 -19.14 -15.89
N THR A 217 28.82 -18.79 -17.16
CA THR A 217 28.16 -17.53 -17.54
C THR A 217 26.72 -17.49 -17.07
N PHE A 218 25.94 -18.56 -17.24
CA PHE A 218 24.57 -18.62 -16.76
C PHE A 218 24.48 -18.45 -15.23
N LEU A 219 25.39 -19.09 -14.48
CA LEU A 219 25.48 -18.93 -13.03
C LEU A 219 25.77 -17.48 -12.62
N SER A 220 26.66 -16.79 -13.35
CA SER A 220 26.93 -15.35 -13.13
C SER A 220 25.66 -14.50 -13.33
N VAL A 221 24.87 -14.78 -14.39
CA VAL A 221 23.58 -14.11 -14.63
C VAL A 221 22.58 -14.33 -13.49
N LEU A 222 22.46 -15.57 -13.01
CA LEU A 222 21.65 -15.87 -11.82
C LEU A 222 22.14 -15.07 -10.59
N ASN A 223 23.45 -15.01 -10.40
CA ASN A 223 24.07 -14.34 -9.26
C ASN A 223 23.90 -12.83 -9.29
N ASN A 224 23.87 -12.19 -10.46
CA ASN A 224 23.74 -10.74 -10.57
C ASN A 224 22.48 -10.20 -9.86
N SER A 225 21.32 -10.74 -10.25
CA SER A 225 20.05 -10.42 -9.61
C SER A 225 20.02 -10.86 -8.14
N ARG A 226 20.51 -12.07 -7.81
CA ARG A 226 20.48 -12.61 -6.44
C ARG A 226 21.30 -11.79 -5.47
N LYS A 227 22.48 -11.30 -5.88
CA LYS A 227 23.35 -10.44 -5.07
C LYS A 227 22.63 -9.18 -4.64
N HIS A 228 22.05 -8.48 -5.61
CA HIS A 228 21.32 -7.24 -5.34
C HIS A 228 20.22 -7.43 -4.30
N TYR A 229 19.40 -8.48 -4.44
CA TYR A 229 18.28 -8.71 -3.52
C TYR A 229 18.70 -9.35 -2.19
N ALA A 230 19.80 -10.09 -2.16
CA ALA A 230 20.40 -10.54 -0.90
C ALA A 230 20.85 -9.34 -0.05
N ASP A 231 21.48 -8.35 -0.67
CA ASP A 231 21.89 -7.10 0.01
C ASP A 231 20.68 -6.30 0.50
N VAL A 232 19.61 -6.21 -0.31
CA VAL A 232 18.35 -5.56 0.10
C VAL A 232 17.75 -6.24 1.35
N LEU A 233 17.73 -7.58 1.39
CA LEU A 233 17.23 -8.32 2.55
C LEU A 233 18.15 -8.20 3.76
N ALA A 234 19.47 -8.20 3.58
CA ALA A 234 20.44 -8.00 4.66
C ALA A 234 20.27 -6.62 5.32
N ARG A 235 20.15 -5.56 4.51
CA ARG A 235 19.89 -4.19 4.99
C ARG A 235 18.58 -4.08 5.75
N ARG A 236 17.54 -4.83 5.33
CA ARG A 236 16.25 -4.87 6.04
C ARG A 236 16.39 -5.46 7.43
N LYS A 237 17.11 -6.58 7.58
CA LYS A 237 17.36 -7.21 8.88
C LYS A 237 18.22 -6.34 9.79
N GLY A 238 19.23 -5.64 9.24
CA GLY A 238 20.08 -4.74 10.01
C GLY A 238 19.41 -3.44 10.47
N LYS A 239 18.21 -3.12 9.96
CA LYS A 239 17.41 -1.94 10.32
C LYS A 239 16.27 -2.23 11.31
N GLU A 240 16.10 -3.47 11.78
CA GLU A 240 15.22 -3.71 12.92
C GLU A 240 15.82 -3.02 14.17
N PRO A 241 15.12 -2.07 14.81
CA PRO A 241 15.57 -1.58 16.10
C PRO A 241 15.56 -2.78 17.04
N LYS A 242 16.69 -3.04 17.70
CA LYS A 242 16.67 -3.88 18.91
C LYS A 242 15.67 -3.22 19.84
N ALA A 243 14.53 -3.85 20.07
CA ALA A 243 13.67 -3.51 21.19
C ALA A 243 14.59 -3.47 22.42
N GLU A 244 14.70 -2.29 23.03
CA GLU A 244 15.37 -2.14 24.32
C GLU A 244 14.73 -3.15 25.27
N ALA A 245 15.50 -4.18 25.61
CA ALA A 245 15.20 -5.02 26.76
C ALA A 245 15.25 -4.07 27.96
N GLY A 246 14.07 -3.68 28.44
CA GLY A 246 13.91 -2.88 29.63
C GLY A 246 14.72 -3.50 30.76
N LYS A 247 15.78 -2.80 31.16
CA LYS A 247 16.35 -2.95 32.50
C LYS A 247 15.28 -2.43 33.46
N VAL A 248 14.50 -3.33 34.02
CA VAL A 248 13.91 -3.10 35.33
C VAL A 248 15.09 -3.20 36.31
N ALA A 249 15.69 -2.06 36.61
CA ALA A 249 16.56 -1.95 37.78
C ALA A 249 15.64 -1.80 38.98
N GLU A 250 15.51 -2.87 39.76
CA GLU A 250 15.14 -2.81 41.17
C GLU A 250 16.05 -1.79 41.87
N ILE A 251 15.45 -0.84 42.55
CA ILE A 251 16.11 -0.14 43.65
C ILE A 251 15.13 -0.17 44.82
N SER A 252 15.59 -0.86 45.87
CA SER A 252 15.01 -0.91 47.21
C SER A 252 14.93 0.47 47.87
#